data_AF-A0A368JLF2-F1
#
_entry.id   AF-A0A368JLF2-F1
#
_cell.length_a   1.000
_cell.length_b   1.000
_cell.length_c   1.000
_cell.angle_alpha   90.00
_cell.angle_beta   90.00
_cell.angle_gamma   90.00
#
_symmetry.space_group_name_H-M   'P 1'
#
loop_
_entity.id
_entity.type
_entity.pdbx_description
1 polymer ?
#
loop_
_entity_poly.entity_id
_entity_poly.type
_entity_poly.pdbx_seq_one_letter_code
_entity_poly.pdbx_strand_id
1 'polypeptide(L)'
;MKFPKQYIALLSTLMIVYLYTVFKHQTESPKKEFIKTDGVQEKKYYENLKKIDALLLNLTKEAIGNEDGAIIQNTFLDLRQEWIFQDVLAETTKSKKIQSGHYPSDSLKTIYHLLFPEYNYSNKEKLISEIKRIKKRILEHYRSAS
;
A
#
# COMPACT_ATOMS: atom_id res chain seq x y z
N MET A 1 -38.07 -26.00 28.44
CA MET A 1 -38.24 -26.77 27.19
C MET A 1 -37.00 -27.62 26.97
N LYS A 2 -37.13 -28.95 26.85
CA LYS A 2 -36.01 -29.86 26.55
C LYS A 2 -36.03 -30.16 25.05
N PHE A 3 -34.99 -29.78 24.31
CA PHE A 3 -34.89 -30.11 22.88
C PHE A 3 -34.72 -31.62 22.69
N PRO A 4 -35.40 -32.25 21.71
CA PRO A 4 -35.27 -33.69 21.48
C PRO A 4 -33.84 -34.03 21.04
N LYS A 5 -33.25 -35.08 21.62
CA LYS A 5 -31.87 -35.54 21.32
C LYS A 5 -31.60 -35.75 19.82
N GLN A 6 -32.64 -35.99 19.03
CA GLN A 6 -32.56 -36.16 17.57
C GLN A 6 -32.18 -34.86 16.83
N TYR A 7 -32.55 -33.69 17.34
CA TYR A 7 -32.20 -32.40 16.72
C TYR A 7 -30.71 -32.06 16.92
N ILE A 8 -30.12 -32.46 18.05
CA ILE A 8 -28.70 -32.23 18.34
C ILE A 8 -27.82 -33.02 17.37
N ALA A 9 -28.19 -34.28 17.10
CA ALA A 9 -27.47 -35.13 16.15
C ALA A 9 -27.54 -34.61 14.70
N LEU A 10 -28.68 -34.02 14.31
CA LEU A 10 -28.86 -33.47 12.96
C LEU A 10 -28.04 -32.19 12.77
N LEU A 11 -28.01 -31.33 13.78
CA LEU A 11 -27.19 -30.11 13.79
C LEU A 11 -25.70 -30.42 13.80
N SER A 12 -25.25 -31.43 14.55
CA SER A 12 -23.84 -31.82 14.56
C SER A 12 -23.40 -32.40 13.21
N THR A 13 -24.26 -33.16 12.55
CA THR A 13 -23.95 -33.73 11.24
C THR A 13 -23.86 -32.65 10.16
N LEU A 14 -24.78 -31.68 10.17
CA LEU A 14 -24.73 -30.53 9.26
C LEU A 14 -23.47 -29.68 9.48
N MET A 15 -23.09 -29.45 10.73
CA MET A 15 -21.83 -28.76 11.09
C MET A 15 -20.60 -29.50 10.56
N ILE A 16 -20.54 -30.84 10.68
CA ILE A 16 -19.41 -31.62 10.18
C ILE A 16 -19.34 -31.58 8.64
N VAL A 17 -20.47 -31.67 7.94
CA VAL A 17 -20.52 -31.56 6.48
C VAL A 17 -20.11 -30.16 6.01
N TYR A 18 -20.54 -29.12 6.71
CA TYR A 18 -20.16 -27.74 6.43
C TYR A 18 -18.66 -27.51 6.66
N LEU A 19 -18.11 -27.96 7.79
CA LEU A 19 -16.69 -27.87 8.08
C LEU A 19 -15.86 -28.66 7.04
N TYR A 20 -16.32 -29.84 6.63
CA TYR A 20 -15.64 -30.64 5.61
C TYR A 20 -15.67 -29.98 4.23
N THR A 21 -16.78 -29.36 3.83
CA THR A 21 -16.86 -28.63 2.55
C THR A 21 -16.00 -27.36 2.55
N VAL A 22 -16.00 -26.60 3.64
CA VAL A 22 -15.11 -25.43 3.80
C VAL A 22 -13.65 -25.85 3.79
N PHE A 23 -13.29 -26.92 4.52
CA PHE A 23 -11.92 -27.42 4.57
C PHE A 23 -11.48 -27.98 3.21
N LYS A 24 -12.35 -28.72 2.51
CA LYS A 24 -12.09 -29.21 1.16
C LYS A 24 -11.84 -28.05 0.18
N HIS A 25 -12.63 -26.98 0.24
CA HIS A 25 -12.40 -25.76 -0.55
C HIS A 25 -11.10 -25.03 -0.21
N GLN A 26 -10.56 -25.17 1.01
CA GLN A 26 -9.25 -24.62 1.38
C GLN A 26 -8.09 -25.53 0.96
N THR A 27 -8.29 -26.86 0.91
CA THR A 27 -7.26 -27.84 0.54
C THR A 27 -7.16 -28.12 -0.95
N GLU A 28 -8.19 -27.81 -1.73
CA GLU A 28 -8.09 -27.73 -3.19
C GLU A 28 -7.33 -26.46 -3.54
N SER A 29 -6.02 -26.53 -3.34
CA SER A 29 -5.06 -25.55 -3.85
C SER A 29 -5.39 -25.34 -5.34
N PRO A 30 -5.83 -24.14 -5.76
CA PRO A 30 -6.11 -23.92 -7.16
C PRO A 30 -4.83 -24.25 -7.91
N LYS A 31 -4.91 -25.21 -8.82
CA LYS A 31 -3.84 -25.51 -9.78
C LYS A 31 -3.34 -24.16 -10.26
N LYS A 32 -2.06 -23.86 -10.00
CA LYS A 32 -1.42 -22.62 -10.42
C LYS A 32 -1.50 -22.55 -11.94
N GLU A 33 -2.58 -21.99 -12.44
CA GLU A 33 -2.60 -21.23 -13.65
C GLU A 33 -1.62 -20.08 -13.42
N PHE A 34 -0.35 -20.31 -13.72
CA PHE A 34 0.64 -19.28 -13.97
C PHE A 34 0.21 -18.52 -15.24
N ILE A 35 -0.90 -17.80 -15.13
CA ILE A 35 -1.28 -16.76 -16.07
C ILE A 35 -0.24 -15.65 -15.90
N LYS A 36 0.05 -14.94 -16.99
CA LYS A 36 1.05 -13.88 -17.18
C LYS A 36 0.89 -12.67 -16.23
N THR A 37 0.83 -12.86 -14.92
CA THR A 37 0.62 -11.81 -13.91
C THR A 37 1.85 -10.94 -13.69
N ASP A 38 3.03 -11.43 -14.07
CA ASP A 38 4.30 -10.75 -13.76
C ASP A 38 4.40 -9.39 -14.46
N GLY A 39 4.05 -9.34 -15.76
CA GLY A 39 4.00 -8.07 -16.51
C GLY A 39 2.89 -7.12 -16.03
N VAL A 40 1.82 -7.65 -15.42
CA VAL A 40 0.70 -6.84 -14.90
C VAL A 40 1.11 -6.14 -13.60
N GLN A 41 1.76 -6.84 -12.68
CA GLN A 41 2.20 -6.24 -11.41
C GLN A 41 3.35 -5.24 -11.61
N GLU A 42 4.28 -5.55 -12.51
CA GLU A 42 5.34 -4.61 -12.87
C GLU A 42 4.79 -3.33 -13.51
N LYS A 43 3.83 -3.45 -14.44
CA LYS A 43 3.15 -2.28 -15.01
C LYS A 43 2.45 -1.45 -13.93
N LYS A 44 1.70 -2.09 -13.03
CA LYS A 44 1.03 -1.41 -11.90
C LYS A 44 2.02 -0.72 -10.98
N TYR A 45 3.16 -1.33 -10.70
CA TYR A 45 4.23 -0.74 -9.88
C TYR A 45 4.70 0.60 -10.46
N TYR A 46 4.99 0.66 -11.76
CA TYR A 46 5.42 1.91 -12.40
C TYR A 46 4.30 2.93 -12.58
N GLU A 47 3.05 2.48 -12.82
CA GLU A 47 1.89 3.37 -12.84
C GLU A 47 1.66 4.03 -11.48
N ASN A 48 1.79 3.26 -10.40
CA ASN A 48 1.59 3.76 -9.05
C ASN A 48 2.72 4.70 -8.60
N LEU A 49 3.98 4.47 -9.02
CA LEU A 49 5.06 5.45 -8.80
C LEU A 49 4.75 6.82 -9.46
N LYS A 50 4.10 6.85 -10.63
CA LYS A 50 3.71 8.14 -11.26
C LYS A 50 2.68 8.87 -10.41
N LYS A 51 1.74 8.15 -9.80
CA LYS A 51 0.77 8.74 -8.85
C LYS A 51 1.48 9.30 -7.62
N ILE A 52 2.42 8.55 -7.06
CA ILE A 52 3.25 9.01 -5.93
C ILE A 52 4.00 10.31 -6.29
N ASP A 53 4.62 10.37 -7.47
CA ASP A 53 5.33 11.59 -7.90
C ASP A 53 4.39 12.81 -8.03
N ALA A 54 3.17 12.58 -8.53
CA ALA A 54 2.13 13.60 -8.62
C ALA A 54 1.66 14.07 -7.23
N LEU A 55 1.46 13.14 -6.28
CA LEU A 55 1.07 13.45 -4.90
C LEU A 55 2.17 14.21 -4.15
N LEU A 56 3.45 13.86 -4.35
CA LEU A 56 4.58 14.63 -3.83
C LEU A 56 4.62 16.06 -4.38
N LEU A 57 4.32 16.23 -5.67
CA LEU A 57 4.21 17.55 -6.29
C LEU A 57 3.03 18.34 -5.71
N ASN A 58 1.88 17.71 -5.53
CA ASN A 58 0.71 18.35 -4.92
C ASN A 58 1.00 18.76 -3.48
N LEU A 59 1.59 17.89 -2.67
CA LEU A 59 1.99 18.22 -1.30
C LEU A 59 2.94 19.42 -1.25
N THR A 60 3.85 19.53 -2.21
CA THR A 60 4.73 20.71 -2.35
C THR A 60 3.93 21.97 -2.69
N LYS A 61 2.97 21.88 -3.61
CA LYS A 61 2.13 23.02 -4.00
C LYS A 61 1.26 23.50 -2.85
N GLU A 62 0.62 22.58 -2.13
CA GLU A 62 -0.18 22.90 -0.95
C GLU A 62 0.69 23.56 0.12
N ALA A 63 1.86 23.01 0.44
CA ALA A 63 2.79 23.62 1.39
C ALA A 63 3.27 25.04 0.98
N ILE A 64 3.32 25.34 -0.32
CA ILE A 64 3.74 26.65 -0.85
C ILE A 64 2.59 27.66 -0.85
N GLY A 65 1.44 27.28 -1.41
CA GLY A 65 0.35 28.19 -1.76
C GLY A 65 -0.86 28.13 -0.83
N ASN A 66 -0.91 27.18 0.11
CA ASN A 66 -2.00 27.00 1.03
C ASN A 66 -1.47 26.92 2.48
N GLU A 67 -2.10 27.65 3.39
CA GLU A 67 -1.74 27.62 4.83
C GLU A 67 -2.68 26.72 5.62
N ASP A 68 -3.68 26.10 4.98
CA ASP A 68 -4.56 25.13 5.60
C ASP A 68 -3.82 23.81 5.85
N GLY A 69 -3.37 23.65 7.10
CA GLY A 69 -2.70 22.45 7.58
C GLY A 69 -3.53 21.17 7.36
N ALA A 70 -4.86 21.23 7.38
CA ALA A 70 -5.71 20.06 7.17
C ALA A 70 -5.64 19.55 5.72
N ILE A 71 -5.61 20.45 4.74
CA ILE A 71 -5.47 20.08 3.32
C ILE A 71 -4.10 19.43 3.06
N ILE A 72 -3.04 20.00 3.63
CA ILE A 72 -1.67 19.47 3.52
C ILE A 72 -1.59 18.08 4.18
N GLN A 73 -2.16 17.92 5.38
CA GLN A 73 -2.19 16.64 6.09
C GLN A 73 -2.98 15.58 5.31
N ASN A 74 -4.15 15.92 4.77
CA ASN A 74 -4.95 14.99 3.95
C ASN A 74 -4.20 14.56 2.69
N THR A 75 -3.56 15.50 1.99
CA THR A 75 -2.73 15.21 0.80
C THR A 75 -1.59 14.24 1.16
N PHE A 76 -1.00 14.39 2.35
CA PHE A 76 0.00 13.45 2.83
C PHE A 76 -0.56 12.06 3.17
N LEU A 77 -1.77 11.97 3.72
CA LEU A 77 -2.41 10.68 4.00
C LEU A 77 -2.69 9.90 2.71
N ASP A 78 -3.14 10.59 1.66
CA ASP A 78 -3.32 9.99 0.33
C ASP A 78 -1.98 9.49 -0.24
N LEU A 79 -0.93 10.30 -0.13
CA LEU A 79 0.44 9.92 -0.51
C LEU A 79 0.89 8.67 0.23
N ARG A 80 0.69 8.61 1.55
CA ARG A 80 1.09 7.49 2.40
C ARG A 80 0.37 6.21 2.01
N GLN A 81 -0.93 6.28 1.73
CA GLN A 81 -1.71 5.13 1.30
C GLN A 81 -1.19 4.54 -0.02
N GLU A 82 -0.96 5.40 -1.02
CA GLU A 82 -0.44 4.95 -2.32
C GLU A 82 1.00 4.40 -2.19
N TRP A 83 1.80 4.92 -1.27
CA TRP A 83 3.13 4.38 -0.98
C TRP A 83 3.09 3.02 -0.31
N ILE A 84 2.22 2.81 0.67
CA ILE A 84 2.05 1.48 1.29
C ILE A 84 1.60 0.46 0.23
N PHE A 85 0.72 0.87 -0.69
CA PHE A 85 0.35 0.02 -1.81
C PHE A 85 1.54 -0.28 -2.74
N GLN A 86 2.44 0.69 -2.95
CA GLN A 86 3.69 0.48 -3.67
C GLN A 86 4.57 -0.60 -3.05
N ASP A 87 4.70 -0.60 -1.73
CA ASP A 87 5.49 -1.59 -0.98
C ASP A 87 4.92 -3.00 -1.25
N VAL A 88 3.60 -3.17 -1.19
CA VAL A 88 2.92 -4.44 -1.52
C VAL A 88 3.17 -4.85 -2.98
N LEU A 89 3.13 -3.92 -3.93
CA LEU A 89 3.44 -4.22 -5.34
C LEU A 89 4.91 -4.66 -5.51
N ALA A 90 5.84 -4.09 -4.73
CA ALA A 90 7.24 -4.45 -4.75
C ALA A 90 7.47 -5.86 -4.21
N GLU A 91 6.82 -6.21 -3.10
CA GLU A 91 6.93 -7.53 -2.48
C GLU A 91 6.29 -8.64 -3.32
N THR A 92 5.19 -8.33 -4.00
CA THR A 92 4.40 -9.33 -4.74
C THR A 92 4.83 -9.53 -6.20
N THR A 93 5.66 -8.65 -6.76
CA THR A 93 6.21 -8.84 -8.11
C THR A 93 7.33 -9.88 -8.12
N LYS A 94 7.53 -10.59 -9.24
CA LYS A 94 8.68 -11.49 -9.44
C LYS A 94 9.94 -10.76 -9.92
N SER A 95 9.82 -9.48 -10.26
CA SER A 95 10.95 -8.68 -10.76
C SER A 95 11.94 -8.40 -9.64
N LYS A 96 13.07 -9.14 -9.64
CA LYS A 96 14.17 -8.93 -8.67
C LYS A 96 14.66 -7.48 -8.68
N LYS A 97 14.65 -6.84 -9.86
CA LYS A 97 15.05 -5.45 -10.08
C LYS A 97 14.17 -4.49 -9.28
N ILE A 98 12.86 -4.70 -9.30
CA ILE A 98 11.92 -3.92 -8.49
C ILE A 98 12.14 -4.22 -7.01
N GLN A 99 12.20 -5.49 -6.61
CA GLN A 99 12.40 -5.88 -5.21
C GLN A 99 13.67 -5.27 -4.60
N SER A 100 14.80 -5.33 -5.31
CA SER A 100 16.08 -4.77 -4.82
C SER A 100 16.16 -3.25 -4.91
N GLY A 101 15.46 -2.66 -5.87
CA GLY A 101 15.49 -1.22 -6.15
C GLY A 101 14.34 -0.44 -5.52
N HIS A 102 13.51 -1.09 -4.71
CA HIS A 102 12.33 -0.47 -4.11
C HIS A 102 12.72 0.47 -2.97
N TYR A 103 12.07 1.64 -2.94
CA TYR A 103 12.25 2.66 -1.90
C TYR A 103 11.02 2.66 -0.97
N PRO A 104 11.16 2.19 0.28
CA PRO A 104 10.03 1.82 1.14
C PRO A 104 9.29 3.03 1.70
N SER A 105 8.01 2.84 2.06
CA SER A 105 7.13 3.88 2.62
C SER A 105 7.62 4.47 3.96
N ASP A 106 8.44 3.75 4.73
CA ASP A 106 9.11 4.25 5.94
C ASP A 106 9.92 5.54 5.68
N SER A 107 10.31 5.78 4.44
CA SER A 107 10.96 7.00 3.98
C SER A 107 10.13 8.27 4.20
N LEU A 108 8.81 8.14 4.42
CA LEU A 108 7.88 9.25 4.69
C LEU A 108 7.89 9.70 6.16
N LYS A 109 8.62 9.01 7.05
CA LYS A 109 8.62 9.30 8.50
C LYS A 109 8.94 10.76 8.83
N THR A 110 9.93 11.35 8.16
CA THR A 110 10.28 12.77 8.37
C THR A 110 9.13 13.70 7.98
N ILE A 111 8.48 13.44 6.83
CA ILE A 111 7.32 14.22 6.39
C ILE A 111 6.20 14.12 7.42
N TYR A 112 5.91 12.91 7.92
CA TYR A 112 4.92 12.71 8.98
C TYR A 112 5.20 13.61 10.20
N HIS A 113 6.43 13.61 10.72
CA HIS A 113 6.80 14.43 11.87
C HIS A 113 6.77 15.93 11.61
N LEU A 114 6.91 16.38 10.37
CA LEU A 114 6.81 17.79 10.00
C LEU A 114 5.35 18.27 9.90
N LEU A 115 4.41 17.33 9.66
CA LEU A 115 3.00 17.62 9.45
C LEU A 115 2.12 17.37 10.68
N PHE A 116 2.49 16.43 11.55
CA PHE A 116 1.69 16.01 12.71
C PHE A 116 2.41 16.30 14.04
N PRO A 117 1.67 16.68 15.11
CA PRO A 117 0.21 16.77 15.20
C PRO A 117 -0.40 17.98 14.47
N GLU A 118 0.38 19.04 14.23
CA GLU A 118 -0.07 20.25 13.55
C GLU A 118 1.03 20.75 12.60
N TYR A 119 0.63 21.12 11.38
CA TYR A 119 1.53 21.76 10.43
C TYR A 119 1.69 23.23 10.79
N ASN A 120 2.93 23.71 10.82
CA ASN A 120 3.23 25.12 11.03
C ASN A 120 4.21 25.63 9.95
N TYR A 121 4.21 26.95 9.74
CA TYR A 121 5.03 27.60 8.72
C TYR A 121 6.54 27.36 8.91
N SER A 122 7.00 27.19 10.16
CA SER A 122 8.42 26.95 10.46
C SER A 122 8.95 25.63 9.90
N ASN A 123 8.05 24.68 9.61
CA ASN A 123 8.39 23.38 9.02
C ASN A 123 8.31 23.35 7.49
N LYS A 124 7.77 24.40 6.85
CA LYS A 124 7.56 24.48 5.39
C LYS A 124 8.81 24.16 4.58
N GLU A 125 9.91 24.86 4.84
CA GLU A 125 11.16 24.67 4.09
C GLU A 125 11.76 23.28 4.31
N LYS A 126 11.63 22.74 5.53
CA LYS A 126 12.08 21.37 5.85
C LYS A 126 11.25 20.34 5.09
N LEU A 127 9.93 20.53 5.01
CA LEU A 127 9.01 19.68 4.27
C LEU A 127 9.36 19.68 2.78
N ILE A 128 9.53 20.85 2.17
CA ILE A 128 9.88 20.99 0.75
C ILE A 128 11.24 20.34 0.46
N SER A 129 12.23 20.55 1.33
CA SER A 129 13.56 19.94 1.21
C SER A 129 13.48 18.41 1.27
N GLU A 130 12.70 17.87 2.20
CA GLU A 130 12.52 16.43 2.35
C GLU A 130 11.80 15.80 1.15
N ILE A 131 10.76 16.47 0.63
CA ILE A 131 10.09 16.04 -0.61
C ILE A 131 11.07 16.01 -1.78
N LYS A 132 11.92 17.03 -1.93
CA LYS A 132 12.97 17.06 -2.98
C LYS A 132 13.96 15.89 -2.83
N ARG A 133 14.40 15.60 -1.60
CA ARG A 133 15.28 14.46 -1.30
C ARG A 133 14.65 13.14 -1.73
N ILE A 134 13.37 12.93 -1.40
CA ILE A 134 12.61 11.74 -1.76
C ILE A 134 12.43 11.62 -3.29
N LYS A 135 12.03 12.69 -3.96
CA LYS A 135 11.90 12.71 -5.44
C LYS A 135 13.21 12.36 -6.13
N LYS A 136 14.35 12.86 -5.63
CA LYS A 136 15.68 12.53 -6.15
C LYS A 136 15.97 11.03 -6.03
N ARG A 137 15.68 10.43 -4.87
CA ARG A 137 15.86 8.98 -4.65
C ARG A 137 15.01 8.13 -5.59
N ILE A 138 13.73 8.49 -5.76
CA ILE A 138 12.85 7.80 -6.73
C ILE A 138 13.45 7.85 -8.14
N LEU A 139 13.95 9.01 -8.57
CA LEU A 139 14.53 9.19 -9.90
C LEU A 139 15.84 8.41 -10.11
N GLU A 140 16.69 8.31 -9.08
CA GLU A 140 17.87 7.44 -9.09
C GLU A 140 17.46 5.97 -9.29
N HIS A 141 16.39 5.52 -8.62
CA HIS A 141 15.86 4.18 -8.80
C HIS A 141 15.33 3.96 -10.23
N TYR A 142 14.58 4.89 -10.80
CA TYR A 142 14.12 4.81 -12.20
C TYR A 142 15.26 4.67 -13.21
N ARG A 143 16.36 5.40 -13.02
CA ARG A 143 17.52 5.37 -13.92
C ARG A 143 18.35 4.11 -13.81
N SER A 144 18.55 3.61 -12.58
CA SER A 144 19.15 2.29 -12.37
C SER A 144 18.25 1.16 -12.87
N ALA A 145 16.96 1.47 -13.05
CA ALA A 145 15.96 0.53 -13.51
C ALA A 145 15.70 0.54 -15.03
N SER A 146 16.39 1.37 -15.80
CA SER A 146 16.36 1.40 -17.27
C SER A 146 17.63 0.79 -17.84
#